data_AF-A0A6V7D8V6-F1
#
_entry.id   AF-A0A6V7D8V6-F1
#
_cell.length_a   1.000
_cell.length_b   1.000
_cell.length_c   1.000
_cell.angle_alpha   90.00
_cell.angle_beta   90.00
_cell.angle_gamma   90.00
#
_symmetry.space_group_name_H-M   'P 1'
#
loop_
_entity.id
_entity.type
_entity.pdbx_description
1 polymer ?
#
loop_
_entity_poly.entity_id
_entity_poly.type
_entity_poly.pdbx_seq_one_letter_code
_entity_poly.pdbx_strand_id
1 'polypeptide(L)'
;MKFKSFMLFLSLFFVSTSSAEPNSAEIIKAIEAASKDFQTRIIAMYPPSGDYSLLRDLDSYSMGISQTPSKIIVVFLVNKRLGIIGGGGEYTLDKKDAKVLGFKGYE
;
A
#
# COMPACT_ATOMS: atom_id res chain seq x y z
N MET A 1 19.36 -17.88 -62.23
CA MET A 1 19.73 -16.68 -61.45
C MET A 1 19.29 -16.91 -60.00
N LYS A 2 20.18 -16.65 -59.04
CA LYS A 2 20.05 -17.03 -57.61
C LYS A 2 19.30 -15.94 -56.82
N PHE A 3 18.32 -16.31 -56.01
CA PHE A 3 17.79 -15.54 -54.87
C PHE A 3 17.39 -16.57 -53.79
N LYS A 4 18.28 -17.03 -52.92
CA LYS A 4 18.78 -16.43 -51.65
C LYS A 4 17.70 -15.92 -50.69
N SER A 5 17.63 -16.66 -49.58
CA SER A 5 17.37 -16.23 -48.20
C SER A 5 15.93 -15.90 -47.79
N PHE A 6 15.28 -16.74 -46.97
CA PHE A 6 15.42 -16.86 -45.50
C PHE A 6 14.70 -15.72 -44.77
N MET A 7 13.42 -15.93 -44.41
CA MET A 7 12.83 -15.28 -43.25
C MET A 7 12.33 -16.37 -42.30
N LEU A 8 13.27 -16.80 -41.48
CA LEU A 8 13.12 -17.66 -40.32
C LEU A 8 12.72 -16.77 -39.13
N PHE A 9 11.69 -17.21 -38.41
CA PHE A 9 11.42 -16.92 -36.99
C PHE A 9 11.29 -15.45 -36.55
N LEU A 10 10.07 -14.93 -36.57
CA LEU A 10 9.68 -13.73 -35.80
C LEU A 10 8.50 -14.03 -34.87
N SER A 11 8.63 -15.06 -34.03
CA SER A 11 7.57 -15.46 -33.07
C SER A 11 8.04 -15.61 -31.61
N LEU A 12 9.21 -15.06 -31.24
CA LEU A 12 9.82 -15.28 -29.92
C LEU A 12 9.79 -14.08 -28.96
N PHE A 13 8.87 -13.13 -29.09
CA PHE A 13 8.77 -12.00 -28.16
C PHE A 13 7.38 -11.71 -27.61
N PHE A 14 6.57 -12.75 -27.38
CA PHE A 14 5.60 -12.69 -26.30
C PHE A 14 6.20 -13.38 -25.08
N VAL A 15 7.19 -12.71 -24.47
CA VAL A 15 7.46 -12.92 -23.05
C VAL A 15 6.21 -12.42 -22.35
N SER A 16 5.29 -13.35 -22.10
CA SER A 16 4.29 -13.18 -21.06
C SER A 16 5.08 -12.89 -19.80
N THR A 17 5.23 -11.61 -19.45
CA THR A 17 5.59 -11.23 -18.10
C THR A 17 4.41 -11.70 -17.27
N SER A 18 4.50 -12.95 -16.82
CA SER A 18 3.69 -13.45 -15.73
C SER A 18 4.00 -12.47 -14.60
N SER A 19 3.07 -11.54 -14.35
CA SER A 19 3.12 -10.70 -13.17
C SER A 19 3.03 -11.69 -12.03
N ALA A 20 4.18 -12.10 -11.50
CA ALA A 20 4.26 -12.93 -10.33
C ALA A 20 3.31 -12.30 -9.30
N GLU A 21 2.42 -13.13 -8.76
CA GLU A 21 1.60 -12.71 -7.65
C GLU A 21 2.51 -12.03 -6.61
N PRO A 22 2.04 -10.94 -6.00
CA PRO A 22 2.88 -10.13 -5.13
C PRO A 22 3.54 -11.04 -4.09
N ASN A 23 4.85 -10.92 -3.92
CA ASN A 23 5.53 -11.61 -2.85
C ASN A 23 4.92 -11.10 -1.53
N SER A 24 4.15 -11.95 -0.86
CA SER A 24 3.37 -11.61 0.33
C SER A 24 4.24 -10.97 1.42
N ALA A 25 5.52 -11.30 1.46
CA ALA A 25 6.50 -10.73 2.38
C ALA A 25 6.69 -9.21 2.22
N GLU A 26 6.68 -8.68 0.99
CA GLU A 26 6.84 -7.23 0.75
C GLU A 26 5.61 -6.46 1.24
N ILE A 27 4.43 -7.00 0.98
CA ILE A 27 3.16 -6.44 1.47
C ILE A 27 3.11 -6.45 2.99
N ILE A 28 3.49 -7.56 3.64
CA ILE A 28 3.51 -7.65 5.10
C ILE A 28 4.46 -6.60 5.69
N LYS A 29 5.67 -6.47 5.16
CA LYS A 29 6.63 -5.44 5.62
C LYS A 29 6.09 -4.02 5.46
N ALA A 30 5.42 -3.73 4.35
CA ALA A 30 4.82 -2.41 4.13
C ALA A 30 3.66 -2.14 5.09
N ILE A 31 2.83 -3.14 5.38
CA ILE A 31 1.75 -3.05 6.39
C ILE A 31 2.34 -2.77 7.77
N GLU A 32 3.38 -3.50 8.19
CA GLU A 32 4.03 -3.32 9.48
C GLU A 32 4.64 -1.92 9.61
N ALA A 33 5.34 -1.45 8.57
CA ALA A 33 5.94 -0.12 8.53
C ALA A 33 4.88 0.99 8.62
N ALA A 34 3.82 0.88 7.81
CA ALA A 34 2.72 1.85 7.80
C ALA A 34 1.96 1.86 9.14
N SER A 35 1.65 0.68 9.69
CA SER A 35 0.91 0.53 10.95
C SER A 35 1.68 1.12 12.12
N LYS A 36 2.99 0.88 12.20
CA LYS A 36 3.84 1.43 13.27
C LYS A 36 3.90 2.96 13.23
N ASP A 37 4.11 3.52 12.03
CA ASP A 37 4.15 4.97 11.87
C ASP A 37 2.78 5.60 12.15
N PHE A 38 1.70 5.00 11.64
CA PHE A 38 0.34 5.49 11.83
C PHE A 38 -0.09 5.45 13.30
N GLN A 39 0.20 4.34 14.00
CA GLN A 39 -0.04 4.21 15.44
C GLN A 39 0.64 5.33 16.23
N THR A 40 1.88 5.67 15.87
CA THR A 40 2.62 6.77 16.52
C THR A 40 1.93 8.11 16.30
N ARG A 41 1.42 8.35 15.09
CA ARG A 41 0.70 9.60 14.73
C ARG A 41 -0.61 9.73 15.47
N ILE A 42 -1.45 8.69 15.49
CA ILE A 42 -2.77 8.78 16.14
C ILE A 42 -2.66 8.91 17.66
N ILE A 43 -1.63 8.29 18.27
CA ILE A 43 -1.27 8.50 19.69
C ILE A 43 -0.89 9.96 19.97
N ALA A 44 -0.18 10.62 19.04
CA ALA A 44 0.22 12.02 19.20
C ALA A 44 -0.93 13.00 18.89
N MET A 45 -1.84 12.62 17.99
CA MET A 45 -2.91 13.47 17.48
C MET A 45 -4.11 13.55 18.43
N TYR A 46 -4.57 12.41 18.96
CA TYR A 46 -5.81 12.34 19.73
C TYR A 46 -5.55 12.30 21.24
N PRO A 47 -6.43 12.89 22.07
CA PRO A 47 -6.27 12.88 23.53
C PRO A 47 -6.49 11.48 24.13
N PRO A 48 -5.84 11.13 25.26
CA PRO A 48 -5.99 9.81 25.89
C PRO A 48 -7.37 9.56 26.50
N SER A 49 -8.23 10.57 26.61
CA SER A 49 -9.59 10.49 27.13
C SER A 49 -10.55 11.39 26.36
N GLY A 50 -11.86 11.14 26.49
CA GLY A 50 -12.92 11.86 25.78
C GLY A 50 -13.37 11.17 24.49
N ASP A 51 -14.22 11.84 23.73
CA ASP A 51 -14.96 11.26 22.60
C ASP A 51 -14.07 10.72 21.46
N TYR A 52 -12.85 11.24 21.34
CA TYR A 52 -11.89 10.83 20.32
C TYR A 52 -10.78 9.91 20.84
N SER A 53 -10.80 9.49 22.10
CA SER A 53 -9.70 8.68 22.66
C SER A 53 -9.58 7.30 22.02
N LEU A 54 -10.70 6.73 21.56
CA LEU A 54 -10.75 5.48 20.81
C LEU A 54 -9.94 5.55 19.52
N LEU A 55 -9.80 6.74 18.90
CA LEU A 55 -9.00 6.92 17.69
C LEU A 55 -7.49 6.79 17.92
N ARG A 56 -7.04 6.61 19.17
CA ARG A 56 -5.64 6.26 19.46
C ARG A 56 -5.34 4.78 19.22
N ASP A 57 -6.36 3.96 18.98
CA ASP A 57 -6.24 2.54 18.69
C ASP A 57 -6.27 2.29 17.17
N LEU A 58 -5.35 1.47 16.68
CA LEU A 58 -5.34 1.06 15.28
C LEU A 58 -6.62 0.31 14.89
N ASP A 59 -7.23 -0.41 15.83
CA ASP A 59 -8.47 -1.17 15.61
C ASP A 59 -9.69 -0.28 15.33
N SER A 60 -9.58 1.01 15.63
CA SER A 60 -10.57 2.03 15.24
C SER A 60 -10.55 2.34 13.74
N TYR A 61 -9.59 1.79 12.99
CA TYR A 61 -9.41 2.04 11.57
C TYR A 61 -9.58 0.76 10.74
N SER A 62 -10.33 0.88 9.65
CA SER A 62 -10.30 -0.12 8.58
C SER A 62 -9.05 0.10 7.72
N MET A 63 -8.36 -0.99 7.38
CA MET A 63 -7.17 -0.95 6.53
C MET A 63 -7.48 -1.46 5.13
N GLY A 64 -7.08 -0.68 4.13
CA GLY A 64 -7.09 -1.05 2.71
C GLY A 64 -5.67 -1.12 2.16
N ILE A 65 -5.40 -2.06 1.27
CA ILE A 65 -4.09 -2.23 0.64
C ILE A 65 -4.26 -2.25 -0.87
N SER A 66 -3.45 -1.46 -1.56
CA SER A 66 -3.33 -1.47 -3.02
C SER A 66 -1.86 -1.52 -3.39
N GLN A 67 -1.56 -1.90 -4.63
CA GLN A 67 -0.19 -1.99 -5.10
C GLN A 67 -0.04 -1.66 -6.57
N THR A 68 1.18 -1.27 -6.90
CA THR A 68 1.67 -1.08 -8.27
C THR A 68 2.98 -1.88 -8.43
N PRO A 69 3.61 -1.91 -9.62
CA PRO A 69 4.87 -2.62 -9.80
C PRO A 69 6.00 -2.17 -8.85
N SER A 70 6.01 -0.90 -8.42
CA SER A 70 7.10 -0.34 -7.60
C SER A 70 6.66 0.18 -6.23
N LYS A 71 5.36 0.22 -5.95
CA LYS A 71 4.83 0.84 -4.72
C LYS A 71 3.75 0.00 -4.07
N ILE A 72 3.64 0.12 -2.76
CA ILE A 72 2.53 -0.39 -1.95
C ILE A 72 1.83 0.81 -1.35
N ILE A 73 0.50 0.81 -1.40
CA ILE A 73 -0.35 1.86 -0.83
C ILE A 73 -1.13 1.23 0.32
N VAL A 74 -1.00 1.80 1.52
CA VAL A 74 -1.74 1.37 2.71
C VAL A 74 -2.62 2.52 3.16
N VAL A 75 -3.92 2.28 3.27
CA VAL A 75 -4.92 3.28 3.64
C VAL A 75 -5.55 2.88 4.96
N PHE A 76 -5.62 3.83 5.89
CA PHE A 76 -6.36 3.73 7.15
C PHE A 76 -7.56 4.68 7.08
N LEU A 77 -8.75 4.17 7.32
CA LEU A 77 -9.98 4.95 7.39
C LEU A 77 -10.70 4.68 8.71
N VAL A 78 -11.16 5.73 9.39
CA VAL A 78 -11.95 5.57 10.62
C VAL A 78 -13.12 4.62 10.35
N ASN A 79 -13.29 3.63 11.22
CA ASN A 79 -14.35 2.67 11.10
C ASN A 79 -15.71 3.36 11.29
N LYS A 80 -16.55 3.32 10.25
CA LYS A 80 -17.88 3.97 10.23
C LYS A 80 -18.78 3.57 11.41
N ARG A 81 -18.55 2.39 12.00
CA ARG A 81 -19.30 1.91 13.18
C ARG A 81 -19.10 2.78 14.42
N LEU A 82 -18.02 3.57 14.47
CA LEU A 82 -17.73 4.51 15.57
C LEU A 82 -18.58 5.78 15.50
N GLY A 83 -19.30 6.03 14.40
CA GLY A 83 -20.11 7.25 14.23
C GLY A 83 -19.27 8.53 14.06
N ILE A 84 -17.95 8.41 13.95
CA ILE A 84 -17.03 9.52 13.69
C ILE A 84 -16.86 9.68 12.17
N ILE A 85 -16.94 10.93 11.70
CA ILE A 85 -16.76 11.30 10.30
C ILE A 85 -15.35 11.85 10.13
N GLY A 86 -14.68 11.43 9.06
CA GLY A 86 -13.34 11.90 8.72
C GLY A 86 -12.23 11.11 9.39
N GLY A 87 -11.00 11.59 9.23
CA GLY A 87 -9.80 11.01 9.83
C GLY A 87 -9.24 9.78 9.10
N GLY A 88 -8.02 9.42 9.49
CA GLY A 88 -7.25 8.36 8.85
C GLY A 88 -6.07 8.91 8.05
N GLY A 89 -5.61 8.12 7.10
CA GLY A 89 -4.56 8.56 6.19
C GLY A 89 -4.09 7.47 5.25
N GLU A 90 -3.26 7.87 4.30
CA GLU A 90 -2.72 7.03 3.25
C GLU A 90 -1.19 7.11 3.24
N TYR A 91 -0.59 5.94 3.17
CA TYR A 91 0.84 5.75 3.00
C TYR A 91 1.12 5.26 1.59
N THR A 92 2.10 5.90 0.95
CA THR A 92 2.78 5.34 -0.22
C THR A 92 4.14 4.83 0.22
N LEU A 93 4.41 3.55 0.04
CA LEU A 93 5.67 2.90 0.40
C LEU A 93 6.36 2.33 -0.83
N ASP A 94 7.69 2.32 -0.81
CA ASP A 94 8.50 1.61 -1.80
C ASP A 94 8.32 0.10 -1.62
N LYS A 95 8.07 -0.62 -2.71
CA LYS A 95 7.81 -2.07 -2.65
C LYS A 95 9.05 -2.90 -2.29
N LYS A 96 10.26 -2.40 -2.58
CA LYS A 96 11.53 -3.12 -2.38
C LYS A 96 11.93 -3.17 -0.90
N ASP A 97 11.80 -2.05 -0.20
CA ASP A 97 12.34 -1.89 1.17
C ASP A 97 11.31 -1.38 2.19
N ALA A 98 10.04 -1.23 1.78
CA ALA A 98 8.95 -0.72 2.62
C ALA A 98 9.23 0.68 3.18
N LYS A 99 10.12 1.46 2.56
CA LYS A 99 10.36 2.84 2.96
C LYS A 99 9.13 3.70 2.66
N VAL A 100 8.70 4.49 3.64
CA VAL A 100 7.63 5.48 3.45
C VAL A 100 8.12 6.56 2.48
N LEU A 101 7.46 6.66 1.33
CA LEU A 101 7.70 7.67 0.31
C LEU A 101 6.81 8.90 0.49
N GLY A 102 5.62 8.71 1.08
CA GLY A 102 4.69 9.79 1.35
C GLY A 102 3.59 9.37 2.32
N PHE A 103 3.07 10.36 3.03
CA PHE A 103 1.91 10.25 3.90
C PHE A 103 0.92 11.38 3.60
N LYS A 104 -0.36 11.03 3.49
CA LYS A 104 -1.47 11.98 3.38
C LYS A 104 -2.47 11.71 4.49
N GLY A 105 -2.61 12.64 5.42
CA GLY A 105 -3.69 12.60 6.41
C GLY A 105 -5.03 12.91 5.76
N TYR A 106 -6.09 12.31 6.26
CA TYR A 106 -7.46 12.66 5.90
C TYR A 106 -8.10 13.49 7.00
N GLU A 107 -8.90 14.48 6.59
CA GLU A 107 -9.69 15.33 7.48
C GLU A 107 -10.95 14.61 7.98
#